data_AF-A0A1D3JG31-F1
#
_entry.id   AF-A0A1D3JG31-F1
#
_cell.length_a   1.000
_cell.length_b   1.000
_cell.length_c   1.000
_cell.angle_alpha   90.00
_cell.angle_beta   90.00
_cell.angle_gamma   90.00
#
_symmetry.space_group_name_H-M   'P 1'
#
loop_
_entity.id
_entity.type
_entity.pdbx_description
1 polymer ?
#
loop_
_entity_poly.entity_id
_entity_poly.type
_entity_poly.pdbx_seq_one_letter_code
_entity_poly.pdbx_strand_id
1 'polypeptide(L)'
;MDKYVSICPISRFIGRLDKVDNLNLYHSEVNLESLEHSQKEIIKKVASMLDRNYNYINIYEEYVKEPCCNYLNYWLDIQKNKNATGELSINDDIWQIIEKLWINLQETSKPFQCKRNTDKKPLEHQKNRMHLMVYCVNRDELKKKCNLTLGNISQKYCLALTEYIKKNYTELVKGNTCLKYKDRNQDYELHFDEKCTLYDIPKTFPDYNTEGGTLSEKPSSRSSLPYCESTQEVTEHFQETLEGDTLALVEESSSPYSAPWNSMVYVGLTFFGIFFPFIFLYKYTSLGSFIRFLIIKNNKVRQYINEQGENELLETSSDGIVYNLDNDEYNFSYQPLQN
;
A
#
# COMPACT_ATOMS: atom_id res chain seq x y z
N MET A 1 -5.83 18.03 -11.65
CA MET A 1 -5.61 16.69 -11.06
C MET A 1 -4.13 16.31 -10.84
N ASP A 2 -3.27 16.17 -11.86
CA ASP A 2 -1.96 15.47 -11.73
C ASP A 2 -1.03 16.02 -10.63
N LYS A 3 -0.96 17.35 -10.46
CA LYS A 3 -0.22 17.99 -9.37
C LYS A 3 -0.65 17.52 -7.97
N TYR A 4 -1.92 17.20 -7.78
CA TYR A 4 -2.45 16.72 -6.50
C TYR A 4 -2.15 15.23 -6.28
N VAL A 5 -2.11 14.46 -7.36
CA VAL A 5 -1.74 13.04 -7.31
C VAL A 5 -0.24 12.87 -7.05
N SER A 6 0.60 13.72 -7.62
CA SER A 6 2.06 13.63 -7.47
C SER A 6 2.55 13.88 -6.04
N ILE A 7 1.76 14.59 -5.23
CA ILE A 7 2.05 14.82 -3.81
C ILE A 7 1.49 13.73 -2.89
N CYS A 8 0.68 12.81 -3.40
CA CYS A 8 0.22 11.66 -2.62
C CYS A 8 1.43 10.79 -2.22
N PRO A 9 1.47 10.25 -0.99
CA PRO A 9 2.64 9.53 -0.48
C PRO A 9 3.14 8.39 -1.38
N ILE A 10 2.24 7.54 -1.88
CA ILE A 10 2.61 6.41 -2.75
C ILE A 10 3.12 6.89 -4.11
N SER A 11 2.49 7.89 -4.73
CA SER A 11 2.98 8.49 -5.98
C SER A 11 4.37 9.10 -5.82
N ARG A 12 4.60 9.78 -4.70
CA ARG A 12 5.91 10.37 -4.37
C ARG A 12 6.96 9.28 -4.21
N PHE A 13 6.63 8.18 -3.53
CA PHE A 13 7.51 7.02 -3.40
C PHE A 13 7.87 6.43 -4.76
N ILE A 14 6.87 6.13 -5.59
CA ILE A 14 7.07 5.57 -6.94
C ILE A 14 7.95 6.48 -7.79
N GLY A 15 7.67 7.79 -7.79
CA GLY A 15 8.46 8.77 -8.53
C GLY A 15 9.91 8.92 -8.07
N ARG A 16 10.29 8.34 -6.91
CA ARG A 16 11.67 8.30 -6.43
C ARG A 16 12.42 7.01 -6.77
N LEU A 17 11.72 5.92 -7.09
CA LEU A 17 12.34 4.60 -7.23
C LEU A 17 13.51 4.61 -8.19
N ASP A 18 13.33 5.21 -9.37
CA ASP A 18 14.33 5.24 -10.44
C ASP A 18 15.29 6.44 -10.39
N LYS A 19 15.17 7.34 -9.39
CA LYS A 19 16.09 8.46 -9.28
C LYS A 19 17.47 8.00 -8.81
N VAL A 20 18.53 8.62 -9.34
CA VAL A 20 19.94 8.28 -9.08
C VAL A 20 20.58 9.23 -8.06
N ASP A 21 19.81 10.18 -7.51
CA ASP A 21 20.30 11.12 -6.49
C ASP A 21 20.53 10.43 -5.15
N ASN A 22 21.54 10.91 -4.40
CA ASN A 22 21.82 10.47 -3.03
C ASN A 22 22.05 8.95 -2.89
N LEU A 23 22.60 8.30 -3.93
CA LEU A 23 23.06 6.93 -3.81
C LEU A 23 24.35 6.95 -2.99
N ASN A 24 24.24 6.71 -1.68
CA ASN A 24 25.37 6.17 -0.95
C ASN A 24 25.74 4.86 -1.66
N LEU A 25 26.97 4.78 -2.18
CA LEU A 25 27.44 3.58 -2.86
C LEU A 25 27.20 2.40 -1.92
N TYR A 26 26.38 1.45 -2.35
CA TYR A 26 26.25 0.18 -1.68
C TYR A 26 27.63 -0.48 -1.65
N HIS A 27 28.28 -0.42 -0.49
CA HIS A 27 29.53 -1.11 -0.23
C HIS A 27 29.16 -2.52 0.20
N SER A 28 28.93 -3.40 -0.78
CA SER A 28 28.71 -4.80 -0.48
C SER A 28 29.98 -5.42 0.11
N GLU A 29 29.88 -6.11 1.24
CA GLU A 29 30.87 -7.10 1.66
C GLU A 29 30.89 -8.34 0.72
N VAL A 30 29.93 -8.42 -0.20
CA VAL A 30 29.85 -9.48 -1.21
C VAL A 30 31.03 -9.32 -2.18
N ASN A 31 31.78 -10.41 -2.38
CA ASN A 31 32.91 -10.40 -3.26
C ASN A 31 32.46 -10.29 -4.74
N LEU A 32 32.44 -9.07 -5.27
CA LEU A 32 32.13 -8.74 -6.65
C LEU A 32 33.37 -8.86 -7.58
N GLU A 33 34.49 -9.41 -7.12
CA GLU A 33 35.74 -9.50 -7.89
C GLU A 33 35.67 -10.48 -9.06
N SER A 34 34.78 -11.47 -9.00
CA SER A 34 34.57 -12.45 -10.07
C SER A 34 33.59 -12.00 -11.16
N LEU A 35 32.96 -10.84 -11.00
CA LEU A 35 32.01 -10.30 -11.97
C LEU A 35 32.70 -9.43 -13.01
N GLU A 36 32.18 -9.44 -14.24
CA GLU A 36 32.57 -8.46 -15.24
C GLU A 36 32.27 -7.04 -14.77
N HIS A 37 33.09 -6.07 -15.19
CA HIS A 37 32.97 -4.68 -14.75
C HIS A 37 31.57 -4.10 -14.99
N SER A 38 30.99 -4.39 -16.15
CA SER A 38 29.63 -4.03 -16.54
C SER A 38 28.55 -4.59 -15.61
N GLN A 39 28.63 -5.89 -15.27
CA GLN A 39 27.69 -6.56 -14.37
C GLN A 39 27.79 -5.98 -12.96
N LYS A 40 29.01 -5.70 -12.50
CA LYS A 40 29.28 -5.08 -11.20
C LYS A 40 28.62 -3.71 -11.07
N GLU A 41 28.69 -2.87 -12.09
CA GLU A 41 28.07 -1.54 -12.06
C GLU A 41 26.53 -1.62 -12.07
N ILE A 42 25.94 -2.58 -12.81
CA ILE A 42 24.48 -2.83 -12.76
C ILE A 42 24.06 -3.24 -11.35
N ILE A 43 24.73 -4.22 -10.75
CA ILE A 43 24.40 -4.72 -9.40
C ILE A 43 24.56 -3.63 -8.35
N LYS A 44 25.66 -2.89 -8.35
CA LYS A 44 25.85 -1.77 -7.42
C LYS A 44 24.74 -0.73 -7.54
N LYS A 45 24.36 -0.38 -8.76
CA LYS A 45 23.29 0.60 -9.02
C LYS A 45 21.96 0.13 -8.46
N VAL A 46 21.52 -1.09 -8.83
CA VAL A 46 20.25 -1.66 -8.36
C VAL A 46 20.26 -1.82 -6.83
N ALA A 47 21.37 -2.33 -6.27
CA ALA A 47 21.53 -2.51 -4.83
C ALA A 47 21.43 -1.19 -4.05
N SER A 48 22.11 -0.14 -4.52
CA SER A 48 22.07 1.19 -3.88
C SER A 48 20.65 1.79 -3.95
N MET A 49 19.97 1.61 -5.08
CA MET A 49 18.58 2.06 -5.24
C MET A 49 17.65 1.27 -4.32
N LEU A 50 17.82 -0.05 -4.23
CA LEU A 50 17.04 -0.90 -3.34
C LEU A 50 17.23 -0.48 -1.87
N ASP A 51 18.47 -0.40 -1.38
CA ASP A 51 18.77 0.00 0.00
C ASP A 51 18.14 1.34 0.37
N ARG A 52 18.38 2.37 -0.47
CA ARG A 52 17.82 3.71 -0.26
C ARG A 52 16.29 3.66 -0.21
N ASN A 53 15.66 3.07 -1.21
CA ASN A 53 14.20 3.08 -1.35
C ASN A 53 13.54 2.25 -0.24
N TYR A 54 14.14 1.12 0.14
CA TYR A 54 13.67 0.27 1.24
C TYR A 54 13.67 1.05 2.56
N ASN A 55 14.79 1.69 2.90
CA ASN A 55 14.92 2.47 4.12
C ASN A 55 13.98 3.69 4.11
N TYR A 56 13.74 4.28 2.94
CA TYR A 56 12.83 5.42 2.79
C TYR A 56 11.36 5.09 3.11
N ILE A 57 10.94 3.81 3.05
CA ILE A 57 9.58 3.39 3.44
C ILE A 57 9.26 3.77 4.89
N ASN A 58 10.25 3.70 5.78
CA ASN A 58 10.06 3.95 7.21
C ASN A 58 9.66 5.40 7.54
N ILE A 59 9.83 6.34 6.62
CA ILE A 59 9.46 7.76 6.78
C ILE A 59 7.96 7.98 6.59
N TYR A 60 7.26 7.05 5.90
CA TYR A 60 5.84 7.20 5.60
C TYR A 60 4.93 6.79 6.76
N GLU A 61 3.70 7.32 6.74
CA GLU A 61 2.61 6.88 7.63
C GLU A 61 2.32 5.38 7.45
N GLU A 62 1.89 4.72 8.53
CA GLU A 62 1.70 3.26 8.58
C GLU A 62 0.85 2.71 7.42
N TYR A 63 -0.24 3.39 7.07
CA TYR A 63 -1.15 2.94 6.01
C TYR A 63 -0.51 2.93 4.60
N VAL A 64 0.60 3.64 4.40
CA VAL A 64 1.32 3.75 3.13
C VAL A 64 2.46 2.74 3.03
N LYS A 65 2.99 2.27 4.16
CA LYS A 65 4.20 1.44 4.18
C LYS A 65 4.03 0.14 3.43
N GLU A 66 2.91 -0.56 3.65
CA GLU A 66 2.60 -1.82 2.98
C GLU A 66 2.40 -1.63 1.46
N PRO A 67 1.61 -0.65 0.97
CA PRO A 67 1.59 -0.31 -0.45
C PRO A 67 2.96 0.02 -1.07
N CYS A 68 3.79 0.79 -0.37
CA CYS A 68 5.16 1.07 -0.83
C CYS A 68 6.00 -0.21 -0.91
N CYS A 69 5.87 -1.09 0.07
CA CYS A 69 6.53 -2.39 0.08
C CYS A 69 6.12 -3.29 -1.08
N ASN A 70 4.81 -3.39 -1.35
CA ASN A 70 4.26 -4.14 -2.48
C ASN A 70 4.77 -3.58 -3.82
N TYR A 71 4.80 -2.26 -3.96
CA TYR A 71 5.33 -1.63 -5.18
C TYR A 71 6.84 -1.81 -5.31
N LEU A 72 7.60 -1.76 -4.21
CA LEU A 72 9.05 -1.99 -4.23
C LEU A 72 9.40 -3.43 -4.64
N ASN A 73 8.62 -4.41 -4.18
CA ASN A 73 8.73 -5.81 -4.64
C ASN A 73 8.54 -5.91 -6.16
N TYR A 74 7.44 -5.36 -6.66
CA TYR A 74 7.16 -5.32 -8.10
C TYR A 74 8.25 -4.59 -8.89
N TRP A 75 8.71 -3.44 -8.41
CA TRP A 75 9.80 -2.68 -9.03
C TRP A 75 11.08 -3.52 -9.12
N LEU A 76 11.41 -4.29 -8.09
CA LEU A 76 12.59 -5.15 -8.10
C LEU A 76 12.49 -6.27 -9.14
N ASP A 77 11.30 -6.86 -9.29
CA ASP A 77 11.03 -7.87 -10.32
C ASP A 77 11.14 -7.29 -11.74
N ILE A 78 10.72 -6.02 -11.94
CA ILE A 78 10.99 -5.30 -13.19
C ILE A 78 12.49 -5.17 -13.43
N GLN A 79 13.27 -4.74 -12.42
CA GLN A 79 14.72 -4.59 -12.58
C GLN A 79 15.38 -5.94 -12.91
N LYS A 80 14.93 -7.03 -12.27
CA LYS A 80 15.40 -8.38 -12.59
C LYS A 80 15.16 -8.71 -14.06
N ASN A 81 13.92 -8.57 -14.52
CA ASN A 81 13.53 -8.91 -15.88
C ASN A 81 14.27 -8.05 -16.93
N LYS A 82 14.38 -6.74 -16.69
CA LYS A 82 15.10 -5.81 -17.59
C LYS A 82 16.57 -6.19 -17.76
N ASN A 83 17.23 -6.63 -16.70
CA ASN A 83 18.65 -6.96 -16.73
C ASN A 83 18.94 -8.43 -17.09
N ALA A 84 17.91 -9.26 -17.32
CA ALA A 84 18.07 -10.69 -17.61
C ALA A 84 18.39 -11.01 -19.08
N THR A 85 18.31 -10.05 -20.01
CA THR A 85 18.50 -10.29 -21.45
C THR A 85 19.63 -9.44 -22.04
N GLY A 86 20.43 -10.01 -22.95
CA GLY A 86 21.57 -9.37 -23.62
C GLY A 86 22.94 -9.98 -23.27
N GLU A 87 24.02 -9.52 -23.92
CA GLU A 87 25.40 -10.01 -23.65
C GLU A 87 25.87 -9.72 -22.21
N LEU A 88 25.33 -8.67 -21.60
CA LEU A 88 25.58 -8.27 -20.20
C LEU A 88 24.53 -8.83 -19.24
N SER A 89 23.84 -9.91 -19.62
CA SER A 89 22.73 -10.45 -18.84
C SER A 89 23.16 -10.79 -17.42
N ILE A 90 22.44 -10.24 -16.45
CA ILE A 90 22.52 -10.65 -15.07
C ILE A 90 21.72 -11.94 -14.94
N ASN A 91 22.43 -13.07 -14.85
CA ASN A 91 21.80 -14.37 -14.62
C ASN A 91 21.26 -14.46 -13.18
N ASP A 92 20.52 -15.53 -12.90
CA ASP A 92 19.91 -15.74 -11.60
C ASP A 92 20.93 -15.83 -10.46
N ASP A 93 22.12 -16.38 -10.69
CA ASP A 93 23.18 -16.52 -9.68
C ASP A 93 23.74 -15.16 -9.26
N ILE A 94 23.99 -14.27 -10.22
CA ILE A 94 24.42 -12.90 -9.95
C ILE A 94 23.29 -12.12 -9.27
N TRP A 95 22.04 -12.33 -9.68
CA TRP A 95 20.89 -11.67 -9.07
C TRP A 95 20.67 -12.06 -7.59
N GLN A 96 21.15 -13.24 -7.15
CA GLN A 96 21.09 -13.62 -5.72
C GLN A 96 21.77 -12.60 -4.79
N ILE A 97 22.70 -11.79 -5.29
CA ILE A 97 23.32 -10.71 -4.52
C ILE A 97 22.25 -9.70 -4.07
N ILE A 98 21.33 -9.34 -4.96
CA ILE A 98 20.23 -8.41 -4.70
C ILE A 98 19.19 -9.05 -3.78
N GLU A 99 18.86 -10.32 -3.98
CA GLU A 99 17.91 -11.04 -3.11
C GLU A 99 18.46 -11.17 -1.68
N LYS A 100 19.76 -11.45 -1.51
CA LYS A 100 20.43 -11.47 -0.20
C LYS A 100 20.42 -10.09 0.47
N LEU A 101 20.63 -9.02 -0.29
CA LEU A 101 20.52 -7.66 0.23
C LEU A 101 19.13 -7.40 0.80
N TRP A 102 18.07 -7.76 0.07
CA TRP A 102 16.71 -7.61 0.59
C TRP A 102 16.51 -8.35 1.91
N ILE A 103 16.94 -9.60 2.01
CA ILE A 103 16.81 -10.41 3.24
C ILE A 103 17.51 -9.69 4.40
N ASN A 104 18.72 -9.19 4.20
CA ASN A 104 19.44 -8.41 5.21
C ASN A 104 18.67 -7.15 5.62
N LEU A 105 18.13 -6.39 4.67
CA LEU A 105 17.30 -5.22 4.96
C LEU A 105 16.03 -5.60 5.74
N GLN A 106 15.43 -6.75 5.44
CA GLN A 106 14.28 -7.25 6.19
C GLN A 106 14.62 -7.55 7.65
N GLU A 107 15.80 -8.06 7.93
CA GLU A 107 16.27 -8.36 9.28
C GLU A 107 16.66 -7.10 10.06
N THR A 108 17.32 -6.15 9.38
CA THR A 108 17.97 -4.99 10.02
C THR A 108 17.12 -3.72 10.03
N SER A 109 16.31 -3.46 9.01
CA SER A 109 15.52 -2.24 8.93
C SER A 109 14.35 -2.26 9.92
N LYS A 110 14.35 -1.30 10.84
CA LYS A 110 13.29 -1.05 11.82
C LYS A 110 12.75 0.37 11.66
N PRO A 111 11.48 0.66 12.02
CA PRO A 111 10.51 -0.26 12.64
C PRO A 111 9.73 -1.15 11.66
N PHE A 112 9.57 -0.76 10.40
CA PHE A 112 8.82 -1.51 9.41
C PHE A 112 9.73 -2.40 8.56
N GLN A 113 9.29 -3.64 8.35
CA GLN A 113 10.02 -4.67 7.62
C GLN A 113 9.20 -5.06 6.40
N CYS A 114 9.73 -4.80 5.21
CA CYS A 114 9.10 -5.14 3.96
C CYS A 114 9.46 -6.59 3.57
N LYS A 115 8.48 -7.47 3.56
CA LYS A 115 8.70 -8.87 3.19
C LYS A 115 8.96 -8.99 1.69
N ARG A 116 10.01 -9.72 1.32
CA ARG A 116 10.21 -10.09 -0.09
C ARG A 116 9.11 -11.07 -0.51
N ASN A 117 8.42 -10.75 -1.59
CA ASN A 117 7.50 -11.64 -2.26
C ASN A 117 7.94 -11.82 -3.72
N THR A 118 8.44 -13.00 -4.05
CA THR A 118 8.69 -13.41 -5.44
C THR A 118 7.40 -13.93 -6.03
N ASP A 119 6.42 -13.04 -6.23
CA ASP A 119 5.14 -13.40 -6.82
C ASP A 119 5.41 -14.11 -8.15
N LYS A 120 5.11 -15.41 -8.23
CA LYS A 120 5.31 -16.22 -9.46
C LYS A 120 4.36 -15.84 -10.59
N LYS A 121 3.61 -14.74 -10.43
CA LYS A 121 2.67 -14.24 -11.42
C LYS A 121 3.45 -13.48 -12.51
N PRO A 122 3.04 -13.59 -13.78
CA PRO A 122 3.69 -12.83 -14.85
C PRO A 122 3.65 -11.32 -14.57
N LEU A 123 4.69 -10.61 -15.03
CA LEU A 123 4.91 -9.20 -14.71
C LEU A 123 3.73 -8.29 -15.09
N GLU A 124 3.01 -8.60 -16.18
CA GLU A 124 1.83 -7.84 -16.60
C GLU A 124 0.67 -7.97 -15.61
N HIS A 125 0.47 -9.14 -15.00
CA HIS A 125 -0.55 -9.32 -13.96
C HIS A 125 -0.18 -8.54 -12.68
N GLN A 126 1.10 -8.53 -12.31
CA GLN A 126 1.59 -7.73 -11.19
C GLN A 126 1.39 -6.23 -11.46
N LYS A 127 1.71 -5.77 -12.67
CA LYS A 127 1.47 -4.40 -13.11
C LYS A 127 0.01 -3.98 -12.96
N ASN A 128 -0.93 -4.81 -13.41
CA ASN A 128 -2.36 -4.55 -13.29
C ASN A 128 -2.79 -4.44 -11.82
N ARG A 129 -2.34 -5.37 -10.97
CA ARG A 129 -2.61 -5.32 -9.52
C ARG A 129 -2.02 -4.07 -8.87
N MET A 130 -0.79 -3.70 -9.22
CA MET A 130 -0.12 -2.51 -8.69
C MET A 130 -0.81 -1.23 -9.16
N HIS A 131 -1.29 -1.18 -10.40
CA HIS A 131 -2.07 -0.06 -10.91
C HIS A 131 -3.35 0.13 -10.09
N LEU A 132 -4.09 -0.94 -9.81
CA LEU A 132 -5.28 -0.92 -8.97
C LEU A 132 -4.97 -0.46 -7.53
N MET A 133 -3.89 -0.99 -6.93
CA MET A 133 -3.42 -0.58 -5.60
C MET A 133 -3.12 0.92 -5.55
N VAL A 134 -2.30 1.43 -6.49
CA VAL A 134 -1.91 2.85 -6.54
C VAL A 134 -3.12 3.73 -6.70
N TYR A 135 -4.08 3.32 -7.54
CA TYR A 135 -5.37 3.99 -7.66
C TYR A 135 -6.06 4.13 -6.29
N CYS A 136 -6.29 3.03 -5.58
CA CYS A 136 -7.04 3.06 -4.32
C CYS A 136 -6.33 3.84 -3.22
N VAL A 137 -5.01 3.67 -3.07
CA VAL A 137 -4.24 4.39 -2.03
C VAL A 137 -4.25 5.90 -2.29
N ASN A 138 -4.08 6.33 -3.54
CA ASN A 138 -4.19 7.74 -3.91
C ASN A 138 -5.61 8.29 -3.77
N ARG A 139 -6.64 7.51 -4.15
CA ARG A 139 -8.06 7.88 -3.97
C ARG A 139 -8.34 8.17 -2.50
N ASP A 140 -7.90 7.29 -1.60
CA ASP A 140 -8.15 7.42 -0.17
C ASP A 140 -7.39 8.60 0.44
N GLU A 141 -6.16 8.88 -0.03
CA GLU A 141 -5.42 10.08 0.37
C GLU A 141 -6.08 11.36 -0.15
N LEU A 142 -6.51 11.39 -1.41
CA LEU A 142 -7.24 12.53 -1.98
C LEU A 142 -8.56 12.76 -1.24
N LYS A 143 -9.26 11.69 -0.86
CA LYS A 143 -10.46 11.74 -0.01
C LYS A 143 -10.16 12.35 1.36
N LYS A 144 -9.09 11.90 2.03
CA LYS A 144 -8.62 12.46 3.31
C LYS A 144 -8.34 13.97 3.17
N LYS A 145 -7.60 14.38 2.13
CA LYS A 145 -7.28 15.80 1.89
C LYS A 145 -8.50 16.63 1.50
N CYS A 146 -9.43 16.08 0.72
CA CYS A 146 -10.70 16.72 0.42
C CYS A 146 -11.49 16.99 1.71
N ASN A 147 -11.63 15.99 2.58
CA ASN A 147 -12.28 16.14 3.88
C ASN A 147 -11.67 17.26 4.74
N LEU A 148 -10.34 17.33 4.79
CA LEU A 148 -9.62 18.35 5.57
C LEU A 148 -9.75 19.78 4.99
N THR A 149 -10.14 19.90 3.72
CA THR A 149 -10.23 21.19 3.01
C THR A 149 -11.67 21.61 2.71
N LEU A 150 -12.66 20.92 3.30
CA LEU A 150 -14.07 21.29 3.25
C LEU A 150 -14.25 22.72 3.78
N GLY A 151 -14.99 23.55 3.04
CA GLY A 151 -15.20 24.96 3.37
C GLY A 151 -14.17 25.93 2.78
N ASN A 152 -13.07 25.45 2.19
CA ASN A 152 -12.19 26.31 1.38
C ASN A 152 -12.87 26.62 0.02
N ILE A 153 -12.85 27.88 -0.39
CA ILE A 153 -13.47 28.41 -1.63
C ILE A 153 -13.10 27.57 -2.86
N SER A 154 -11.90 26.99 -2.88
CA SER A 154 -11.39 26.33 -4.07
C SER A 154 -11.64 24.82 -4.17
N GLN A 155 -11.98 24.13 -3.07
CA GLN A 155 -12.22 22.66 -2.96
C GLN A 155 -11.37 21.77 -3.89
N LYS A 156 -10.11 22.17 -4.15
CA LYS A 156 -9.35 21.63 -5.30
C LYS A 156 -9.04 20.15 -5.17
N TYR A 157 -8.87 19.65 -3.94
CA TYR A 157 -8.68 18.22 -3.68
C TYR A 157 -9.93 17.39 -3.97
N CYS A 158 -11.13 17.93 -3.72
CA CYS A 158 -12.38 17.24 -4.00
C CYS A 158 -12.66 17.16 -5.52
N LEU A 159 -12.36 18.24 -6.25
CA LEU A 159 -12.37 18.23 -7.71
C LEU A 159 -11.35 17.24 -8.26
N ALA A 160 -10.12 17.27 -7.74
CA ALA A 160 -9.06 16.33 -8.14
C ALA A 160 -9.44 14.88 -7.85
N LEU A 161 -10.07 14.58 -6.71
CA LEU A 161 -10.58 13.25 -6.36
C LEU A 161 -11.59 12.75 -7.41
N THR A 162 -12.57 13.58 -7.77
CA THR A 162 -13.61 13.22 -8.73
C THR A 162 -13.04 12.98 -10.13
N GLU A 163 -12.16 13.88 -10.59
CA GLU A 163 -11.42 13.72 -11.85
C GLU A 163 -10.58 12.44 -11.86
N TYR A 164 -9.88 12.17 -10.74
CA TYR A 164 -9.01 11.02 -10.59
C TYR A 164 -9.78 9.70 -10.67
N ILE A 165 -10.94 9.60 -10.02
CA ILE A 165 -11.80 8.42 -10.10
C ILE A 165 -12.30 8.20 -11.53
N LYS A 166 -12.77 9.25 -12.20
CA LYS A 166 -13.26 9.16 -13.58
C LYS A 166 -12.18 8.69 -14.55
N LYS A 167 -10.97 9.25 -14.44
CA LYS A 167 -9.82 8.85 -15.26
C LYS A 167 -9.45 7.39 -15.03
N ASN A 168 -9.24 6.99 -13.78
CA ASN A 168 -8.78 5.64 -13.45
C ASN A 168 -9.87 4.58 -13.72
N TYR A 169 -11.16 4.90 -13.56
CA TYR A 169 -12.24 4.01 -14.02
C TYR A 169 -12.09 3.72 -15.51
N THR A 170 -11.86 4.76 -16.31
CA THR A 170 -11.69 4.61 -17.76
C THR A 170 -10.48 3.73 -18.09
N GLU A 171 -9.37 3.89 -17.39
CA GLU A 171 -8.13 3.14 -17.65
C GLU A 171 -8.20 1.69 -17.15
N LEU A 172 -8.66 1.47 -15.91
CA LEU A 172 -8.71 0.15 -15.28
C LEU A 172 -9.87 -0.72 -15.79
N VAL A 173 -10.99 -0.11 -16.20
CA VAL A 173 -12.17 -0.85 -16.68
C VAL A 173 -12.17 -1.04 -18.18
N LYS A 174 -11.72 -0.07 -19.00
CA LYS A 174 -11.62 -0.33 -20.47
C LYS A 174 -10.63 -1.44 -20.81
N GLY A 175 -9.60 -1.65 -19.98
CA GLY A 175 -8.67 -2.76 -20.13
C GLY A 175 -9.25 -4.13 -19.77
N ASN A 176 -10.41 -4.19 -19.10
CA ASN A 176 -11.02 -5.41 -18.58
C ASN A 176 -12.50 -5.49 -18.95
N THR A 177 -12.84 -6.29 -19.96
CA THR A 177 -14.23 -6.41 -20.44
C THR A 177 -15.09 -7.34 -19.58
N CYS A 178 -14.49 -8.33 -18.91
CA CYS A 178 -15.19 -9.30 -18.08
C CYS A 178 -14.27 -9.91 -17.01
N LEU A 179 -14.87 -10.44 -15.95
CA LEU A 179 -14.20 -11.18 -14.86
C LEU A 179 -13.97 -12.62 -15.31
N LYS A 180 -12.74 -13.13 -15.15
CA LYS A 180 -12.41 -14.49 -15.60
C LYS A 180 -12.93 -15.52 -14.60
N TYR A 181 -12.79 -15.27 -13.30
CA TYR A 181 -13.19 -16.23 -12.26
C TYR A 181 -14.24 -15.64 -11.33
N LYS A 182 -15.10 -16.52 -10.79
CA LYS A 182 -16.03 -16.14 -9.71
C LYS A 182 -15.29 -15.87 -8.40
N ASP A 183 -14.23 -16.63 -8.14
CA ASP A 183 -13.38 -16.43 -6.97
C ASP A 183 -12.37 -15.30 -7.21
N ARG A 184 -12.47 -14.25 -6.39
CA ARG A 184 -11.61 -13.07 -6.40
C ARG A 184 -10.14 -13.39 -6.19
N ASN A 185 -9.84 -14.48 -5.49
CA ASN A 185 -8.46 -14.89 -5.24
C ASN A 185 -7.78 -15.47 -6.49
N GLN A 186 -8.57 -15.90 -7.48
CA GLN A 186 -8.06 -16.46 -8.72
C GLN A 186 -7.71 -15.35 -9.73
N ASP A 187 -8.43 -14.22 -9.73
CA ASP A 187 -8.08 -13.02 -10.48
C ASP A 187 -7.20 -12.05 -9.68
N TYR A 188 -5.97 -12.50 -9.40
CA TYR A 188 -4.94 -11.72 -8.69
C TYR A 188 -4.77 -10.29 -9.22
N GLU A 189 -4.94 -10.07 -10.53
CA GLU A 189 -4.78 -8.79 -11.20
C GLU A 189 -5.94 -7.81 -11.00
N LEU A 190 -7.14 -8.31 -10.67
CA LEU A 190 -8.38 -7.52 -10.55
C LEU A 190 -8.78 -7.28 -9.09
N HIS A 191 -7.97 -7.75 -8.14
CA HIS A 191 -8.27 -7.70 -6.71
C HIS A 191 -7.00 -7.36 -5.91
N PHE A 192 -6.96 -6.17 -5.31
CA PHE A 192 -5.90 -5.80 -4.37
C PHE A 192 -6.31 -6.09 -2.93
N ASP A 193 -7.49 -5.62 -2.52
CA ASP A 193 -8.11 -5.88 -1.21
C ASP A 193 -9.65 -5.82 -1.31
N GLU A 194 -10.36 -6.04 -0.20
CA GLU A 194 -11.83 -6.06 -0.15
C GLU A 194 -12.52 -4.73 -0.53
N LYS A 195 -11.81 -3.61 -0.42
CA LYS A 195 -12.30 -2.25 -0.77
C LYS A 195 -11.73 -1.77 -2.11
N CYS A 196 -10.84 -2.53 -2.72
CA CYS A 196 -10.10 -2.20 -3.92
C CYS A 196 -10.08 -3.40 -4.88
N THR A 197 -11.19 -3.56 -5.61
CA THR A 197 -11.41 -4.71 -6.49
C THR A 197 -12.37 -4.41 -7.64
N LEU A 198 -12.06 -4.90 -8.84
CA LEU A 198 -12.93 -4.70 -10.01
C LEU A 198 -14.18 -5.60 -10.00
N TYR A 199 -14.28 -6.52 -9.04
CA TYR A 199 -15.49 -7.29 -8.76
C TYR A 199 -16.62 -6.42 -8.17
N ASP A 200 -16.26 -5.31 -7.52
CA ASP A 200 -17.20 -4.35 -6.94
C ASP A 200 -16.83 -2.95 -7.44
N ILE A 201 -17.24 -2.67 -8.67
CA ILE A 201 -17.04 -1.37 -9.33
C ILE A 201 -17.69 -0.23 -8.53
N PRO A 202 -18.93 -0.35 -8.02
CA PRO A 202 -19.55 0.70 -7.20
C PRO A 202 -18.71 1.11 -5.99
N LYS A 203 -18.13 0.13 -5.28
CA LYS A 203 -17.30 0.38 -4.08
C LYS A 203 -15.89 0.85 -4.41
N THR A 204 -15.30 0.33 -5.49
CA THR A 204 -13.94 0.71 -5.89
C THR A 204 -13.91 2.09 -6.56
N PHE A 205 -14.94 2.45 -7.31
CA PHE A 205 -15.09 3.75 -7.97
C PHE A 205 -16.35 4.46 -7.49
N PRO A 206 -16.41 4.88 -6.21
CA PRO A 206 -17.57 5.55 -5.67
C PRO A 206 -17.70 6.97 -6.23
N ASP A 207 -18.92 7.52 -6.13
CA ASP A 207 -19.17 8.92 -6.44
C ASP A 207 -19.17 9.73 -5.13
N TYR A 208 -18.54 10.91 -5.16
CA TYR A 208 -18.42 11.81 -4.01
C TYR A 208 -19.24 13.08 -4.24
N ASN A 209 -19.94 13.53 -3.20
CA ASN A 209 -20.64 14.82 -3.20
C ASN A 209 -20.14 15.68 -2.02
N THR A 210 -19.93 16.97 -2.24
CA THR A 210 -19.49 17.94 -1.24
C THR A 210 -20.58 18.93 -0.80
N GLU A 211 -21.83 18.69 -1.20
CA GLU A 211 -23.00 19.49 -0.80
C GLU A 211 -23.12 19.61 0.74
N GLY A 212 -23.55 20.80 1.19
CA GLY A 212 -23.76 21.07 2.61
C GLY A 212 -22.49 21.17 3.45
N GLY A 213 -21.30 21.27 2.84
CA GLY A 213 -20.03 21.36 3.57
C GLY A 213 -19.56 20.03 4.15
N THR A 214 -20.15 18.92 3.72
CA THR A 214 -19.79 17.56 4.14
C THR A 214 -19.46 16.70 2.93
N LEU A 215 -18.45 15.83 3.04
CA LEU A 215 -18.19 14.84 1.99
C LEU A 215 -19.09 13.61 2.20
N SER A 216 -20.02 13.42 1.28
CA SER A 216 -20.83 12.22 1.19
C SER A 216 -20.23 11.27 0.16
N GLU A 217 -20.07 9.99 0.53
CA GLU A 217 -19.70 8.91 -0.37
C GLU A 217 -20.94 8.10 -0.72
N LYS A 218 -21.18 7.89 -2.02
CA LYS A 218 -22.23 7.00 -2.51
C LYS A 218 -21.61 5.94 -3.43
N PRO A 219 -22.02 4.66 -3.31
CA PRO A 219 -21.67 3.66 -4.31
C PRO A 219 -22.07 4.19 -5.69
N SER A 220 -21.18 4.06 -6.68
CA SER A 220 -21.52 4.57 -8.00
C SER A 220 -22.63 3.74 -8.66
N SER A 221 -23.36 4.37 -9.57
CA SER A 221 -24.38 3.71 -10.39
C SER A 221 -23.81 2.81 -11.49
N ARG A 222 -22.47 2.69 -11.57
CA ARG A 222 -21.76 1.92 -12.58
C ARG A 222 -21.99 0.43 -12.32
N SER A 223 -22.34 -0.32 -13.37
CA SER A 223 -22.53 -1.76 -13.26
C SER A 223 -21.21 -2.47 -12.97
N SER A 224 -21.27 -3.54 -12.17
CA SER A 224 -20.17 -4.50 -12.05
C SER A 224 -19.83 -5.10 -13.42
N LEU A 225 -18.59 -5.56 -13.56
CA LEU A 225 -18.17 -6.27 -14.76
C LEU A 225 -18.92 -7.62 -14.90
N PRO A 226 -19.32 -8.01 -16.12
CA PRO A 226 -19.88 -9.33 -16.36
C PRO A 226 -18.80 -10.40 -16.20
N TYR A 227 -19.18 -11.66 -16.04
CA TYR A 227 -18.25 -12.79 -16.15
C TYR A 227 -18.03 -13.15 -17.62
N CYS A 228 -16.81 -13.59 -17.96
CA CYS A 228 -16.53 -14.06 -19.31
C CYS A 228 -17.28 -15.39 -19.57
N GLU A 229 -17.84 -15.58 -20.77
CA GLU A 229 -18.72 -16.72 -21.11
C GLU A 229 -18.03 -18.10 -21.07
N SER A 230 -16.73 -18.18 -20.76
CA SER A 230 -15.95 -19.43 -20.78
C SER A 230 -15.61 -20.03 -19.41
N THR A 231 -16.20 -19.57 -18.30
CA THR A 231 -15.87 -20.08 -16.94
C THR A 231 -16.94 -20.98 -16.30
N GLN A 232 -17.91 -21.44 -17.09
CA GLN A 232 -18.85 -22.48 -16.67
C GLN A 232 -18.52 -23.77 -17.39
N GLU A 233 -17.67 -24.61 -16.79
CA GLU A 233 -17.78 -26.09 -16.77
C GLU A 233 -16.47 -26.70 -16.26
N VAL A 234 -16.46 -27.15 -14.98
CA VAL A 234 -16.09 -28.52 -14.61
C VAL A 234 -16.90 -28.85 -13.35
N THR A 235 -18.10 -29.37 -13.56
CA THR A 235 -18.84 -30.07 -12.49
C THR A 235 -18.40 -31.53 -12.57
N GLU A 236 -17.30 -31.89 -11.89
CA GLU A 236 -16.95 -33.31 -11.72
C GLU A 236 -17.86 -33.92 -10.66
N HIS A 237 -18.96 -34.49 -11.15
CA HIS A 237 -19.86 -35.35 -10.40
C HIS A 237 -19.16 -36.71 -10.23
N PHE A 238 -18.44 -36.92 -9.12
CA PHE A 238 -18.03 -38.27 -8.73
C PHE A 238 -19.26 -39.03 -8.22
N GLN A 239 -19.89 -39.76 -9.13
CA GLN A 239 -20.78 -40.87 -8.82
C GLN A 239 -19.89 -42.07 -8.45
N GLU A 240 -19.88 -42.46 -7.18
CA GLU A 240 -19.35 -43.75 -6.77
C GLU A 240 -20.52 -44.63 -6.31
N THR A 241 -20.83 -45.59 -7.17
CA THR A 241 -21.79 -46.67 -6.96
C THR A 241 -21.14 -47.74 -6.09
N LEU A 242 -21.78 -48.14 -4.99
CA LEU A 242 -21.60 -49.48 -4.44
C LEU A 242 -22.96 -50.00 -3.94
N GLU A 243 -23.47 -51.00 -4.66
CA GLU A 243 -24.64 -51.80 -4.34
C GLU A 243 -24.33 -52.95 -3.36
N GLY A 244 -25.36 -53.35 -2.60
CA GLY A 244 -25.49 -54.61 -1.85
C GLY A 244 -25.73 -54.36 -0.34
N ASP A 245 -26.75 -54.89 0.35
CA ASP A 245 -27.76 -55.90 0.05
C ASP A 245 -28.87 -55.89 1.15
N THR A 246 -30.08 -56.37 0.83
CA THR A 246 -31.18 -56.93 1.67
C THR A 246 -32.05 -56.13 2.69
N LEU A 247 -33.27 -55.78 2.24
CA LEU A 247 -34.67 -56.14 2.66
C LEU A 247 -35.23 -56.09 4.12
N ALA A 248 -36.46 -55.49 4.18
CA ALA A 248 -37.66 -55.76 5.03
C ALA A 248 -37.66 -55.28 6.51
N LEU A 249 -38.72 -54.76 7.16
CA LEU A 249 -40.18 -54.54 6.96
C LEU A 249 -40.67 -53.64 8.14
N VAL A 250 -41.70 -52.78 7.94
CA VAL A 250 -42.81 -52.41 8.91
C VAL A 250 -42.38 -51.63 10.20
N GLU A 251 -43.05 -50.64 10.78
CA GLU A 251 -44.39 -50.01 10.75
C GLU A 251 -44.27 -48.55 11.29
N GLU A 252 -45.33 -47.80 11.07
CA GLU A 252 -45.54 -46.38 11.40
C GLU A 252 -45.81 -46.13 12.91
N SER A 253 -45.33 -45.02 13.49
CA SER A 253 -46.04 -44.32 14.60
C SER A 253 -45.62 -42.86 14.81
N SER A 254 -46.63 -41.98 14.80
CA SER A 254 -46.84 -40.74 15.61
C SER A 254 -45.72 -39.69 15.80
N SER A 255 -45.86 -38.57 15.07
CA SER A 255 -45.79 -37.11 15.43
C SER A 255 -45.44 -36.67 16.89
N PRO A 256 -45.09 -35.38 17.19
CA PRO A 256 -44.10 -34.41 16.67
C PRO A 256 -43.16 -33.92 17.83
N TYR A 257 -42.42 -32.79 17.69
CA TYR A 257 -41.46 -32.12 18.64
C TYR A 257 -39.98 -32.55 18.46
N SER A 258 -38.93 -31.73 18.56
CA SER A 258 -38.70 -30.33 18.95
C SER A 258 -37.26 -29.94 18.57
N ALA A 259 -36.99 -28.65 18.34
CA ALA A 259 -35.66 -28.11 18.07
C ALA A 259 -34.70 -28.21 19.28
N PRO A 260 -33.40 -28.53 19.11
CA PRO A 260 -32.45 -28.57 20.22
C PRO A 260 -31.72 -27.22 20.42
N TRP A 261 -32.20 -26.42 21.38
CA TRP A 261 -31.57 -25.17 21.87
C TRP A 261 -30.41 -25.40 22.86
N ASN A 262 -29.57 -26.42 22.69
CA ASN A 262 -28.53 -26.76 23.68
C ASN A 262 -27.08 -26.60 23.22
N SER A 263 -26.82 -26.05 22.04
CA SER A 263 -25.43 -25.83 21.57
C SER A 263 -24.85 -24.45 21.93
N MET A 264 -25.68 -23.45 22.26
CA MET A 264 -25.22 -22.06 22.39
C MET A 264 -24.73 -21.68 23.81
N VAL A 265 -25.02 -22.49 24.83
CA VAL A 265 -24.67 -22.18 26.22
C VAL A 265 -23.25 -22.63 26.61
N TYR A 266 -22.68 -23.62 25.91
CA TYR A 266 -21.38 -24.19 26.28
C TYR A 266 -20.16 -23.49 25.68
N VAL A 267 -20.31 -22.73 24.59
CA VAL A 267 -19.20 -21.99 23.98
C VAL A 267 -18.89 -20.68 24.73
N GLY A 268 -19.89 -20.09 25.40
CA GLY A 268 -19.72 -18.85 26.16
C GLY A 268 -18.96 -19.03 27.48
N LEU A 269 -19.05 -20.19 28.12
CA LEU A 269 -18.45 -20.43 29.44
C LEU A 269 -16.92 -20.60 29.40
N THR A 270 -16.35 -21.06 28.29
CA THR A 270 -14.89 -21.16 28.12
C THR A 270 -14.21 -19.81 27.89
N PHE A 271 -14.92 -18.83 27.31
CA PHE A 271 -14.35 -17.50 27.08
C PHE A 271 -14.20 -16.71 28.40
N PHE A 272 -15.20 -16.72 29.28
CA PHE A 272 -15.11 -15.96 30.54
C PHE A 272 -14.03 -16.48 31.50
N GLY A 273 -13.73 -17.79 31.50
CA GLY A 273 -12.68 -18.37 32.35
C GLY A 273 -11.25 -17.94 31.98
N ILE A 274 -11.01 -17.57 30.73
CA ILE A 274 -9.67 -17.21 30.23
C ILE A 274 -9.41 -15.70 30.34
N PHE A 275 -10.42 -14.84 30.14
CA PHE A 275 -10.22 -13.38 30.12
C PHE A 275 -10.18 -12.73 31.52
N PHE A 276 -10.87 -13.28 32.51
CA PHE A 276 -10.89 -12.73 33.87
C PHE A 276 -9.51 -12.59 34.53
N PRO A 277 -8.57 -13.56 34.46
CA PRO A 277 -7.25 -13.40 35.08
C PRO A 277 -6.38 -12.31 34.43
N PHE A 278 -6.54 -12.01 33.14
CA PHE A 278 -5.77 -10.94 32.47
C PHE A 278 -6.16 -9.54 32.97
N ILE A 279 -7.42 -9.33 33.34
CA ILE A 279 -7.89 -8.05 33.90
C ILE A 279 -7.32 -7.83 35.31
N PHE A 280 -7.22 -8.89 36.11
CA PHE A 280 -6.57 -8.83 37.42
C PHE A 280 -5.05 -8.59 37.29
N LEU A 281 -4.38 -9.26 36.35
CA LEU A 281 -2.94 -9.03 36.09
C LEU A 281 -2.66 -7.61 35.57
N TYR A 282 -3.55 -7.04 34.76
CA TYR A 282 -3.48 -5.65 34.29
C TYR A 282 -3.56 -4.63 35.43
N LYS A 283 -4.38 -4.90 36.46
CA LYS A 283 -4.59 -3.98 37.59
C LYS A 283 -3.47 -4.04 38.64
N TYR A 284 -2.76 -5.17 38.76
CA TYR A 284 -1.78 -5.42 39.83
C TYR A 284 -0.31 -5.56 39.37
N THR A 285 -0.02 -5.45 38.07
CA THR A 285 1.36 -5.52 37.53
C THR A 285 1.79 -4.16 36.93
N SER A 286 3.06 -3.79 37.09
CA SER A 286 3.65 -2.49 36.67
C SER A 286 3.63 -2.21 35.15
N LEU A 287 3.00 -3.07 34.35
CA LEU A 287 2.82 -2.95 32.90
C LEU A 287 2.04 -1.69 32.47
N GLY A 288 1.16 -1.16 33.33
CA GLY A 288 0.45 0.09 33.06
C GLY A 288 1.37 1.32 32.92
N SER A 289 2.49 1.33 33.65
CA SER A 289 3.49 2.42 33.56
C SER A 289 4.27 2.37 32.24
N PHE A 290 4.52 1.16 31.72
CA PHE A 290 5.22 0.95 30.46
C PHE A 290 4.40 1.41 29.25
N ILE A 291 3.08 1.18 29.26
CA ILE A 291 2.17 1.65 28.21
C ILE A 291 2.09 3.18 28.22
N ARG A 292 2.01 3.82 29.39
CA ARG A 292 2.07 5.29 29.50
C ARG A 292 3.40 5.86 29.00
N PHE A 293 4.53 5.21 29.29
CA PHE A 293 5.84 5.61 28.77
C PHE A 293 5.91 5.54 27.24
N LEU A 294 5.36 4.49 26.62
CA LEU A 294 5.29 4.35 25.17
C LEU A 294 4.42 5.43 24.51
N ILE A 295 3.28 5.78 25.12
CA ILE A 295 2.41 6.86 24.64
C ILE A 295 3.11 8.22 24.72
N ILE A 296 3.81 8.52 25.83
CA ILE A 296 4.53 9.79 26.01
C ILE A 296 5.71 9.92 25.03
N LYS A 297 6.43 8.82 24.75
CA LYS A 297 7.52 8.80 23.76
C LYS A 297 7.02 9.10 22.35
N ASN A 298 5.88 8.52 21.96
CA ASN A 298 5.29 8.78 20.64
C ASN A 298 4.83 10.23 20.46
N ASN A 299 4.30 10.86 21.51
CA ASN A 299 3.87 12.26 21.43
C ASN A 299 5.04 13.24 21.27
N LYS A 300 6.18 13.01 21.95
CA LYS A 300 7.38 13.84 21.78
C LYS A 300 7.95 13.75 20.36
N VAL A 301 8.03 12.55 19.79
CA VAL A 301 8.51 12.35 18.40
C VAL A 301 7.59 13.05 17.40
N ARG A 302 6.27 13.01 17.63
CA ARG A 302 5.30 13.69 16.76
C ARG A 302 5.43 15.22 16.79
N GLN A 303 5.84 15.80 17.92
CA GLN A 303 6.08 17.25 18.03
C GLN A 303 7.33 17.69 17.24
N TYR A 304 8.43 16.95 17.31
CA TYR A 304 9.65 17.26 16.53
C TYR A 304 9.45 17.14 15.02
N ILE A 305 8.65 16.16 14.56
CA ILE A 305 8.32 16.00 13.13
C ILE A 305 7.43 17.15 12.64
N ASN A 306 6.54 17.66 13.49
CA ASN A 306 5.67 18.78 13.14
C ASN A 306 6.46 20.09 13.01
N GLU A 307 7.39 20.35 13.93
CA GLU A 307 8.28 21.52 13.86
C GLU A 307 9.20 21.49 12.62
N GLN A 308 9.71 20.31 12.24
CA GLN A 308 10.56 20.18 11.05
C GLN A 308 9.76 20.29 9.73
N GLY A 309 8.51 19.81 9.71
CA GLY A 309 7.61 19.95 8.57
C GLY A 309 7.10 21.38 8.36
N GLU A 310 6.94 22.16 9.42
CA GLU A 310 6.58 23.58 9.33
C GLU A 310 7.75 24.44 8.82
N ASN A 311 8.98 24.14 9.23
CA ASN A 311 10.17 24.86 8.77
C ASN A 311 10.47 24.63 7.27
N GLU A 312 10.31 23.41 6.75
CA GLU A 312 10.48 23.13 5.31
C GLU A 312 9.39 23.81 4.44
N LEU A 313 8.17 23.95 4.96
CA LEU A 313 7.07 24.65 4.27
C LEU A 313 7.30 26.18 4.23
N LEU A 314 7.90 26.75 5.28
CA LEU A 314 8.23 28.17 5.36
C LEU A 314 9.41 28.54 4.45
N GLU A 315 10.45 27.70 4.37
CA GLU A 315 11.57 27.91 3.43
C GLU A 315 11.11 27.85 1.97
N THR A 316 10.15 26.98 1.63
CA THR A 316 9.62 26.90 0.27
C THR A 316 8.71 28.10 -0.10
N SER A 317 8.23 28.85 0.90
CA SER A 317 7.35 30.01 0.71
C SER A 317 8.09 31.34 0.61
N SER A 318 9.37 31.44 1.00
CA SER A 318 10.08 32.73 1.08
C SER A 318 10.85 33.10 -0.20
N ASP A 319 11.01 32.19 -1.16
CA ASP A 319 11.77 32.43 -2.40
C ASP A 319 11.00 33.20 -3.49
N GLY A 320 9.96 33.93 -3.09
CA GLY A 320 9.26 34.90 -3.94
C GLY A 320 9.94 36.27 -3.85
N ILE A 321 11.08 36.45 -4.51
CA ILE A 321 11.69 37.78 -4.69
C ILE A 321 10.76 38.61 -5.59
N VAL A 322 9.97 39.48 -4.99
CA VAL A 322 9.28 40.59 -5.66
C VAL A 322 10.29 41.73 -5.77
N TYR A 323 10.84 41.94 -6.97
CA TYR A 323 11.56 43.16 -7.29
C TYR A 323 10.53 44.30 -7.42
N ASN A 324 10.44 45.15 -6.40
CA ASN A 324 9.95 46.51 -6.57
C ASN A 324 11.16 47.44 -6.54
N LEU A 325 11.49 47.95 -7.72
CA LEU A 325 12.27 49.17 -7.91
C LEU A 325 11.37 50.35 -7.52
N ASP A 326 11.65 51.00 -6.40
CA ASP A 326 11.61 52.45 -6.32
C ASP A 326 12.30 52.94 -5.03
N ASN A 327 13.07 54.02 -5.23
CA ASN A 327 13.85 54.84 -4.29
C ASN A 327 13.61 54.65 -2.79
N ASP A 328 14.70 54.45 -2.05
CA ASP A 328 15.04 55.36 -0.94
C ASP A 328 16.55 55.35 -0.66
N GLU A 329 17.09 56.57 -0.65
CA GLU A 329 18.47 56.95 -0.46
C GLU A 329 18.85 56.83 1.03
N TYR A 330 19.78 55.94 1.38
CA TYR A 330 20.36 55.90 2.73
C TYR A 330 21.89 55.90 2.70
N ASN A 331 22.43 57.03 3.11
CA ASN A 331 23.85 57.33 3.30
C ASN A 331 24.46 56.50 4.44
N PHE A 332 25.57 55.80 4.17
CA PHE A 332 26.47 55.31 5.20
C PHE A 332 27.70 56.21 5.31
N SER A 333 27.93 56.74 6.51
CA SER A 333 29.13 57.50 6.86
C SER A 333 30.30 56.56 7.17
N TYR A 334 31.44 56.78 6.55
CA TYR A 334 32.70 56.13 6.89
C TYR A 334 33.48 56.98 7.88
N GLN A 335 33.93 56.39 8.99
CA GLN A 335 34.99 56.96 9.81
C GLN A 335 36.35 56.58 9.20
N PRO A 336 37.28 57.53 9.00
CA PRO A 336 38.62 57.21 8.51
C PRO A 336 39.53 56.77 9.67
N LEU A 337 40.26 55.68 9.46
CA LEU A 337 41.44 55.34 10.27
C LEU A 337 42.63 56.18 9.77
N GLN A 338 43.19 56.99 10.67
CA GLN A 338 44.49 57.66 10.47
C GLN A 338 45.63 56.65 10.67
N ASN A 339 46.65 56.80 9.82
CA ASN A 339 47.87 55.99 9.66
C ASN A 339 48.54 55.50 10.95
#